data_AF-A0A920VXV2-F1
#
_entry.id   AF-A0A920VXV2-F1
#
_cell.length_a   1.000
_cell.length_b   1.000
_cell.length_c   1.000
_cell.angle_alpha   90.00
_cell.angle_beta   90.00
_cell.angle_gamma   90.00
#
_symmetry.space_group_name_H-M   'P 1'
#
loop_
_entity.id
_entity.type
_entity.pdbx_description
1 polymer ?
#
loop_
_entity_poly.entity_id
_entity_poly.type
_entity_poly.pdbx_seq_one_letter_code
_entity_poly.pdbx_strand_id
1 'polypeptide(L)'
;MQYFFAHGVSPEVRKRAEKRKLQVLDATCPLVTKVHREAQRYAQKEHTIILIGHHNHVEVKGTVGEAPEHIFVVGTVEEVSDLKIPDEKKVGYITQTTLSLDDTAEIITALKERFPEIKGPAKDDICYATQNRPKKQ
;
A
#
# COMPACT_ATOMS: atom_id res chain seq x y z
N MET A 1 -25.81 -7.12 9.27
CA MET A 1 -25.06 -5.90 8.89
C MET A 1 -23.58 -6.20 9.06
N GLN A 2 -22.74 -5.75 8.13
CA GLN A 2 -21.30 -5.95 8.12
C GLN A 2 -20.61 -4.58 8.22
N TYR A 3 -19.55 -4.49 9.02
CA TYR A 3 -18.74 -3.28 9.15
C TYR A 3 -17.37 -3.50 8.50
N PHE A 4 -16.91 -2.51 7.74
CA PHE A 4 -15.51 -2.41 7.33
C PHE A 4 -14.87 -1.28 8.12
N PHE A 5 -13.76 -1.56 8.79
CA PHE A 5 -13.08 -0.62 9.68
C PHE A 5 -12.04 0.22 8.93
N ALA A 6 -11.45 1.20 9.62
CA ALA A 6 -10.60 2.23 9.03
C ALA A 6 -9.43 1.73 8.17
N HIS A 7 -8.89 0.54 8.47
CA HIS A 7 -7.79 -0.08 7.72
C HIS A 7 -8.18 -0.65 6.36
N GLY A 8 -9.46 -0.63 6.00
CA GLY A 8 -9.94 -1.18 4.74
C GLY A 8 -10.06 -2.69 4.75
N VAL A 9 -10.58 -3.22 3.64
CA VAL A 9 -10.75 -4.64 3.37
C VAL A 9 -10.44 -4.92 1.90
N SER A 10 -10.04 -6.15 1.59
CA SER A 10 -9.79 -6.55 0.20
C SER A 10 -11.07 -6.55 -0.66
N PRO A 11 -10.94 -6.45 -1.99
CA PRO A 11 -12.06 -6.60 -2.91
C PRO A 11 -12.83 -7.91 -2.76
N GLU A 12 -12.17 -9.00 -2.37
CA GLU A 12 -12.82 -10.29 -2.16
C GLU A 12 -13.81 -10.24 -0.98
N VAL A 13 -13.45 -9.55 0.12
CA VAL A 13 -14.33 -9.35 1.26
C VAL A 13 -15.54 -8.50 0.86
N ARG A 14 -15.33 -7.45 0.05
CA ARG A 14 -16.42 -6.62 -0.51
C ARG A 14 -17.38 -7.48 -1.35
N LYS A 15 -16.86 -8.24 -2.32
CA LYS A 15 -17.64 -9.17 -3.17
C LYS A 15 -18.43 -10.20 -2.36
N ARG A 16 -17.83 -10.72 -1.29
CA ARG A 16 -18.51 -11.69 -0.40
C ARG A 16 -19.70 -11.07 0.33
N ALA A 17 -19.57 -9.83 0.79
CA ALA A 17 -20.67 -9.11 1.44
C ALA A 17 -21.81 -8.82 0.45
N GLU A 18 -21.47 -8.39 -0.77
CA GLU A 18 -22.43 -8.15 -1.86
C GLU A 18 -23.17 -9.43 -2.26
N LYS A 19 -22.45 -10.53 -2.49
CA LYS A 19 -23.04 -11.84 -2.83
C LYS A 19 -24.03 -12.33 -1.77
N ARG A 20 -23.76 -12.03 -0.51
CA ARG A 20 -24.62 -12.37 0.64
C ARG A 20 -25.72 -11.33 0.91
N LYS A 21 -25.82 -10.27 0.08
CA LYS A 21 -26.76 -9.14 0.24
C LYS A 21 -26.72 -8.54 1.64
N LEU A 22 -25.54 -8.48 2.25
CA LEU A 22 -25.38 -7.88 3.58
C LEU A 22 -25.45 -6.35 3.45
N GLN A 23 -26.18 -5.71 4.35
CA GLN A 23 -26.04 -4.26 4.55
C GLN A 23 -24.61 -3.98 5.06
N VAL A 24 -23.88 -3.13 4.34
CA VAL A 24 -22.48 -2.77 4.63
C VAL A 24 -22.42 -1.32 5.11
N LEU A 25 -21.72 -1.09 6.21
CA LEU A 25 -21.25 0.23 6.62
C LEU A 25 -19.72 0.24 6.45
N ASP A 26 -19.25 0.98 5.44
CA ASP A 26 -17.82 1.08 5.13
C ASP A 26 -17.23 2.32 5.81
N ALA A 27 -16.50 2.11 6.89
CA ALA A 27 -15.78 3.13 7.64
C ALA A 27 -14.28 3.15 7.29
N THR A 28 -13.88 2.66 6.12
CA THR A 28 -12.49 2.73 5.64
C THR A 28 -12.04 4.19 5.62
N CYS A 29 -10.82 4.45 6.14
CA CYS A 29 -10.23 5.78 6.13
C CYS A 29 -10.09 6.27 4.67
N PRO A 30 -10.49 7.52 4.35
CA PRO A 30 -10.33 8.05 2.98
C PRO A 30 -8.89 8.02 2.48
N LEU A 31 -7.91 8.07 3.38
CA LEU A 31 -6.48 8.00 3.04
C LEU A 31 -6.06 6.57 2.67
N VAL A 32 -6.62 5.55 3.33
CA VAL A 32 -6.45 4.15 2.90
C VAL A 32 -7.13 3.91 1.55
N THR A 33 -8.32 4.50 1.35
CA THR A 33 -9.02 4.43 0.05
C THR A 33 -8.20 5.08 -1.08
N LYS A 34 -7.44 6.14 -0.81
CA LYS A 34 -6.49 6.73 -1.77
C LYS A 34 -5.43 5.70 -2.18
N VAL A 35 -4.79 5.05 -1.22
CA VAL A 35 -3.76 4.02 -1.46
C VAL A 35 -4.33 2.88 -2.31
N HIS A 36 -5.53 2.39 -1.99
CA HIS A 36 -6.22 1.36 -2.80
C HIS A 36 -6.42 1.80 -4.26
N ARG A 37 -6.83 3.06 -4.48
CA ARG A 37 -7.02 3.61 -5.85
C ARG A 37 -5.70 3.77 -6.60
N GLU A 38 -4.62 4.11 -5.91
CA GLU A 38 -3.29 4.22 -6.51
C GLU A 38 -2.76 2.84 -6.93
N ALA A 39 -2.94 1.81 -6.09
CA ALA A 39 -2.63 0.43 -6.45
C ALA A 39 -3.37 0.01 -7.73
N GLN A 40 -4.69 0.24 -7.80
CA GLN A 40 -5.48 -0.06 -9.00
C GLN A 40 -4.99 0.71 -10.23
N ARG A 41 -4.63 2.00 -10.09
CA ARG A 41 -4.14 2.83 -11.19
C ARG A 41 -2.79 2.37 -11.73
N TYR A 42 -1.87 1.94 -10.86
CA TYR A 42 -0.58 1.40 -11.30
C TYR A 42 -0.76 0.06 -12.00
N ALA A 43 -1.61 -0.82 -11.46
CA ALA A 43 -1.93 -2.11 -12.07
C ALA A 43 -2.53 -1.95 -13.47
N GLN A 44 -3.48 -1.02 -13.65
CA GLN A 44 -4.06 -0.69 -14.98
C GLN A 44 -3.03 -0.18 -16.00
N LYS A 45 -1.87 0.28 -15.54
CA LYS A 45 -0.75 0.72 -16.39
C LYS A 45 0.33 -0.34 -16.50
N GLU A 46 0.06 -1.57 -16.06
CA GLU A 46 1.00 -2.70 -16.07
C GLU A 46 2.31 -2.37 -15.33
N HIS A 47 2.24 -1.55 -14.27
CA HIS A 47 3.39 -1.32 -13.41
C HIS A 47 3.49 -2.41 -12.36
N THR A 48 4.71 -2.81 -12.04
CA THR A 48 5.01 -3.48 -10.78
C THR A 48 4.86 -2.46 -9.65
N ILE A 49 4.19 -2.86 -8.58
CA ILE A 49 3.91 -2.01 -7.42
C ILE A 49 4.71 -2.55 -6.24
N ILE A 50 5.56 -1.72 -5.66
CA ILE A 50 6.25 -2.03 -4.42
C ILE A 50 5.49 -1.36 -3.28
N LEU A 51 4.80 -2.16 -2.48
CA LEU A 51 4.10 -1.70 -1.28
C LEU A 51 5.06 -1.74 -0.09
N ILE A 52 5.46 -0.57 0.40
CA ILE A 52 6.25 -0.45 1.62
C ILE A 52 5.30 -0.61 2.82
N GLY A 53 5.53 -1.62 3.66
CA GLY A 53 4.70 -1.86 4.83
C GLY A 53 4.99 -3.19 5.53
N HIS A 54 4.30 -3.43 6.64
CA HIS A 54 4.46 -4.67 7.39
C HIS A 54 3.59 -5.79 6.78
N HIS A 55 4.19 -6.89 6.31
CA HIS A 55 3.48 -7.96 5.56
C HIS A 55 2.22 -8.49 6.25
N ASN A 56 2.21 -8.52 7.57
CA ASN A 56 1.10 -9.07 8.36
C ASN A 56 0.00 -8.05 8.70
N HIS A 57 0.20 -6.77 8.39
CA HIS A 57 -0.76 -5.72 8.73
C HIS A 57 -2.03 -5.80 7.87
N VAL A 58 -3.19 -5.58 8.49
CA VAL A 58 -4.50 -5.71 7.81
C VAL A 58 -4.66 -4.74 6.64
N GLU A 59 -4.11 -3.52 6.76
CA GLU A 59 -4.09 -2.52 5.68
C GLU A 59 -3.25 -2.99 4.49
N VAL A 60 -2.10 -3.62 4.74
CA VAL A 60 -1.24 -4.18 3.69
C VAL A 60 -1.98 -5.29 2.95
N LYS A 61 -2.62 -6.21 3.68
CA LYS A 61 -3.45 -7.27 3.07
C LYS A 61 -4.62 -6.71 2.26
N GLY A 62 -5.24 -5.62 2.73
CA GLY A 62 -6.28 -4.90 2.01
C GLY A 62 -5.78 -4.36 0.68
N THR A 63 -4.68 -3.62 0.70
CA THR A 63 -4.04 -3.03 -0.49
C THR A 63 -3.52 -4.07 -1.47
N VAL A 64 -2.85 -5.14 -1.01
CA VAL A 64 -2.42 -6.26 -1.86
C VAL A 64 -3.61 -6.86 -2.60
N GLY A 65 -4.76 -7.00 -1.94
CA GLY A 65 -5.97 -7.53 -2.54
C GLY A 65 -6.53 -6.70 -3.70
N GLU A 66 -6.15 -5.42 -3.83
CA GLU A 66 -6.58 -4.56 -4.94
C GLU A 66 -5.88 -4.90 -6.26
N ALA A 67 -4.63 -5.39 -6.21
CA ALA A 67 -3.85 -5.76 -7.39
C ALA A 67 -2.83 -6.87 -7.06
N PRO A 68 -3.28 -8.08 -6.72
CA PRO A 68 -2.42 -9.13 -6.16
C PRO A 68 -1.30 -9.58 -7.10
N GLU A 69 -1.53 -9.56 -8.41
CA GLU A 69 -0.55 -9.96 -9.43
C GLU A 69 0.52 -8.89 -9.71
N HIS A 70 0.32 -7.67 -9.21
CA HIS A 70 1.22 -6.54 -9.47
C HIS A 70 1.97 -6.08 -8.23
N ILE A 71 1.59 -6.53 -7.02
CA ILE A 71 2.11 -5.99 -5.76
C ILE A 71 3.17 -6.92 -5.14
N PHE A 72 4.32 -6.34 -4.83
CA PHE A 72 5.36 -6.91 -4.00
C PHE A 72 5.46 -6.10 -2.71
N VAL A 73 5.54 -6.78 -1.55
CA VAL A 73 5.61 -6.10 -0.25
C VAL A 73 7.04 -6.11 0.26
N VAL A 74 7.52 -4.94 0.70
CA VAL A 74 8.80 -4.81 1.39
C VAL A 74 8.63 -4.10 2.72
N GLY A 75 9.30 -4.61 3.75
CA GLY A 75 9.34 -4.04 5.09
C GLY A 75 10.69 -3.45 5.49
N THR A 76 11.76 -3.78 4.77
CA THR A 76 13.14 -3.37 5.11
C THR A 76 13.98 -3.07 3.86
N VAL A 77 15.15 -2.45 4.06
CA VAL A 77 16.11 -2.15 2.98
C VAL A 77 16.71 -3.43 2.39
N GLU A 78 16.91 -4.46 3.21
CA GLU A 78 17.42 -5.76 2.76
C GLU A 78 16.44 -6.43 1.79
N GLU A 79 15.15 -6.40 2.12
CA GLU A 79 14.11 -6.94 1.24
C GLU A 79 14.06 -6.21 -0.12
N VAL A 80 14.37 -4.91 -0.15
CA VAL A 80 14.52 -4.17 -1.41
C VAL A 80 15.62 -4.74 -2.27
N SER A 81 16.70 -5.25 -1.70
CA SER A 81 17.83 -5.85 -2.45
C SER A 81 17.51 -7.25 -2.99
N ASP A 82 16.61 -7.98 -2.33
CA ASP A 82 16.22 -9.34 -2.72
C ASP A 82 15.03 -9.39 -3.69
N LEU A 83 14.38 -8.26 -3.98
CA LEU A 83 13.27 -8.18 -4.92
C LEU A 83 13.64 -8.78 -6.28
N LYS A 84 12.74 -9.61 -6.82
CA LYS A 84 12.82 -10.11 -8.20
C LYS A 84 11.53 -9.75 -8.90
N ILE A 85 11.60 -8.74 -9.76
CA ILE A 85 10.43 -8.18 -10.43
C ILE A 85 10.57 -8.30 -11.95
N PRO A 86 9.45 -8.38 -12.70
CA PRO A 86 9.49 -8.69 -14.13
C PRO A 86 10.08 -7.57 -15.01
N ASP A 87 9.78 -6.31 -14.70
CA ASP A 87 10.24 -5.13 -15.45
C ASP A 87 10.64 -4.01 -14.49
N GLU A 88 11.95 -3.82 -14.33
CA GLU A 88 12.53 -2.80 -13.45
C GLU A 88 12.34 -1.36 -13.97
N LYS A 89 11.87 -1.16 -15.21
CA LYS A 89 11.60 0.17 -15.79
C LYS A 89 10.16 0.64 -15.57
N LYS A 90 9.25 -0.27 -15.20
CA LYS A 90 7.84 0.03 -14.94
C LYS A 90 7.48 -0.27 -13.50
N VAL A 91 8.09 0.49 -12.60
CA VAL A 91 7.90 0.31 -11.16
C VAL A 91 7.24 1.55 -10.56
N GLY A 92 6.24 1.33 -9.71
CA GLY A 92 5.71 2.34 -8.80
C GLY A 92 5.85 1.86 -7.36
N TYR A 93 5.91 2.78 -6.41
CA TYR A 93 5.77 2.44 -4.99
C TYR A 93 4.60 3.17 -4.35
N ILE A 94 4.05 2.54 -3.32
CA ILE A 94 3.03 3.08 -2.41
C ILE A 94 3.40 2.66 -0.99
N THR A 95 2.84 3.32 0.02
CA THR A 95 3.15 2.98 1.43
C THR A 95 1.91 2.69 2.27
N GLN A 96 2.09 1.88 3.30
CA GLN A 96 1.17 1.82 4.42
C GLN A 96 1.10 3.22 5.10
N THR A 97 -0.10 3.63 5.53
CA THR A 97 -0.38 5.00 5.99
C THR A 97 0.17 5.33 7.40
N THR A 98 0.58 4.31 8.15
CA THR A 98 0.97 4.40 9.57
C THR A 98 2.44 4.13 9.85
N LEU A 99 3.30 4.13 8.82
CA LEU A 99 4.73 3.87 8.98
C LEU A 99 5.50 5.04 9.60
N SER A 100 6.64 4.72 10.21
CA SER A 100 7.66 5.70 10.61
C SER A 100 8.18 6.44 9.39
N LEU A 101 8.28 7.77 9.46
CA LEU A 101 8.81 8.57 8.36
C LEU A 101 10.28 8.28 8.08
N ASP A 102 11.08 8.11 9.14
CA ASP A 102 12.52 7.89 9.03
C ASP A 102 12.79 6.53 8.35
N ASP A 103 12.23 5.46 8.91
CA ASP A 103 12.38 4.09 8.40
C ASP A 103 11.87 3.98 6.95
N THR A 104 10.76 4.66 6.63
CA THR A 104 10.22 4.65 5.27
C THR A 104 11.12 5.42 4.30
N ALA A 105 11.74 6.52 4.73
CA ALA A 105 12.65 7.30 3.89
C ALA A 105 13.90 6.48 3.50
N GLU A 106 14.41 5.65 4.40
CA GLU A 106 15.53 4.74 4.12
C GLU A 106 15.15 3.72 3.03
N ILE A 107 13.97 3.09 3.14
CA ILE A 107 13.47 2.14 2.14
C ILE A 107 13.22 2.82 0.80
N ILE A 108 12.61 4.02 0.78
CA ILE A 108 12.40 4.79 -0.45
C ILE A 108 13.73 5.14 -1.12
N THR A 109 14.76 5.47 -0.34
CA THR A 109 16.09 5.79 -0.87
C THR A 109 16.68 4.56 -1.54
N ALA A 110 16.68 3.40 -0.87
CA ALA A 110 17.13 2.14 -1.45
C ALA A 110 16.36 1.76 -2.73
N LEU A 111 15.04 2.01 -2.75
CA LEU A 111 14.21 1.76 -3.93
C LEU A 111 14.58 2.66 -5.12
N LYS A 112 14.88 3.94 -4.88
CA LYS A 112 15.28 4.88 -5.94
C LYS A 112 16.69 4.59 -6.45
N GLU A 113 17.59 4.16 -5.58
CA GLU A 113 18.93 3.72 -5.98
C GLU A 113 18.87 2.47 -6.85
N ARG A 114 18.04 1.50 -6.46
CA ARG A 114 17.86 0.25 -7.19
C ARG A 114 17.05 0.42 -8.48
N PHE A 115 16.00 1.21 -8.44
CA PHE A 115 15.07 1.45 -9.56
C PHE A 115 15.01 2.95 -9.88
N PRO A 116 15.97 3.49 -10.67
CA PRO A 116 16.07 4.93 -10.90
C PRO A 116 14.83 5.57 -11.55
N GLU A 117 14.04 4.79 -12.29
CA GLU A 117 12.80 5.23 -12.97
C GLU A 117 11.53 5.03 -12.12
N ILE A 118 11.66 4.60 -10.85
CA ILE A 118 10.52 4.28 -9.99
C ILE A 118 9.63 5.51 -9.74
N LYS A 119 8.32 5.29 -9.82
CA LYS A 119 7.31 6.34 -9.61
C LYS A 119 6.76 6.29 -8.19
N GLY A 120 6.90 7.38 -7.46
CA GLY A 120 6.22 7.57 -6.19
C GLY A 120 4.76 8.00 -6.35
N PRO A 121 3.97 7.96 -5.27
CA PRO A 121 2.62 8.49 -5.28
C PRO A 121 2.65 10.03 -5.50
N ALA A 122 1.56 10.58 -6.06
CA ALA A 122 1.51 12.02 -6.38
C ALA A 122 1.52 12.92 -5.13
N LYS A 123 1.14 12.34 -3.98
CA LYS A 123 1.26 12.89 -2.63
C LYS A 123 1.64 11.73 -1.72
N ASP A 124 2.34 11.99 -0.61
CA ASP A 124 2.72 10.95 0.35
C ASP A 124 1.51 10.12 0.80
N ASP A 125 1.73 8.83 1.04
CA ASP A 125 0.73 7.89 1.53
C ASP A 125 0.72 7.80 3.06
N ILE A 126 1.86 8.07 3.72
CA ILE A 126 1.90 8.26 5.17
C ILE A 126 1.00 9.42 5.53
N CYS A 127 -0.03 9.14 6.34
CA CYS A 127 -1.07 10.14 6.59
C CYS A 127 -0.56 11.27 7.49
N TYR A 128 -1.17 12.44 7.36
CA TYR A 128 -0.85 13.61 8.19
C TYR A 128 -0.92 13.32 9.70
N ALA A 129 -1.82 12.42 10.13
CA ALA A 129 -1.95 12.06 11.54
C ALA A 129 -0.72 11.30 12.05
N THR A 130 -0.09 10.50 11.19
CA THR A 130 1.20 9.85 11.47
C THR A 130 2.33 10.86 11.43
N GLN A 131 2.37 11.71 10.40
CA GLN A 131 3.42 12.72 10.22
C GLN A 131 3.49 13.72 11.39
N ASN A 132 2.34 14.16 11.90
CA ASN A 132 2.23 15.15 12.97
C ASN A 132 2.26 14.53 14.37
N ARG A 133 2.46 13.22 14.49
CA ARG A 133 2.54 12.56 15.79
C ARG A 133 3.91 12.87 16.40
N PRO A 134 3.98 13.50 17.59
CA PRO A 134 5.26 13.77 18.22
C PRO A 134 6.02 12.45 18.46
N LYS A 135 7.28 12.41 18.06
CA LYS A 135 8.17 11.28 18.34
C LYS A 135 8.21 11.10 19.86
N LYS A 136 7.92 9.90 20.35
CA LYS A 136 8.15 9.58 21.77
C LYS A 136 9.65 9.66 21.99
N GLN A 137 10.09 10.56 22.88
CA GLN A 137 11.45 10.59 23.41
C GLN A 137 11.73 9.33 24.22
#